data_AF-A0A2V9XKE7-F1
#
_entry.id   AF-A0A2V9XKE7-F1
#
_cell.length_a   1.000
_cell.length_b   1.000
_cell.length_c   1.000
_cell.angle_alpha   90.00
_cell.angle_beta   90.00
_cell.angle_gamma   90.00
#
_symmetry.space_group_name_H-M   'P 1'
#
loop_
_entity.id
_entity.type
_entity.pdbx_description
1 polymer ?
#
loop_
_entity_poly.entity_id
_entity_poly.type
_entity_poly.pdbx_seq_one_letter_code
_entity_poly.pdbx_strand_id
1 'polypeptide(L)'
;MKNRILPLYEWVSKNNPAPEKQYDKGWWDTIEFYYRLADTFPGCNASVISTYTIQTPPPCEELLLPTVLLHLPAAAVVLQHDFAPLPPFWTLAIERQTSSPIDVFGLFEPGAITPNRNLARLPNTWRFQPMAKDPKRFCCQVGDEFHVLTFLWILSRGKPPTLRRKRR
;
A
#
# COMPACT_ATOMS: atom_id res chain seq x y z
N MET A 1 18.39 -1.09 16.12
CA MET A 1 17.96 0.32 15.91
C MET A 1 16.46 0.38 16.15
N LYS A 2 15.96 1.31 16.98
CA LYS A 2 14.50 1.52 17.12
C LYS A 2 14.00 2.06 15.78
N ASN A 3 13.09 1.36 15.11
CA ASN A 3 12.43 1.85 13.91
C ASN A 3 11.66 3.12 14.29
N ARG A 4 12.22 4.28 13.96
CA ARG A 4 11.56 5.56 14.18
C ARG A 4 10.48 5.70 13.12
N ILE A 5 9.23 5.75 13.56
CA ILE A 5 8.11 6.12 12.71
C ILE A 5 8.28 7.61 12.37
N LEU A 6 8.28 7.94 11.08
CA LEU A 6 8.46 9.30 10.59
C LEU A 6 7.22 9.77 9.84
N PRO A 7 6.84 11.05 9.92
CA PRO A 7 5.89 11.63 8.97
C PRO A 7 6.41 11.50 7.53
N LEU A 8 5.51 11.28 6.57
CA LEU A 8 5.89 11.11 5.16
C LEU A 8 6.72 12.29 4.63
N TYR A 9 6.32 13.53 4.94
CA TYR A 9 7.03 14.73 4.47
C TYR A 9 8.48 14.81 4.99
N GLU A 10 8.74 14.37 6.22
CA GLU A 10 10.08 14.39 6.81
C GLU A 10 10.99 13.33 6.14
N TRP A 11 10.40 12.21 5.73
CA TRP A 11 11.13 11.19 5.00
C TRP A 11 11.43 11.64 3.56
N VAL A 12 10.44 12.22 2.88
CA VAL A 12 10.57 12.73 1.50
C VAL A 12 11.67 13.79 1.41
N SER A 13 11.72 14.75 2.34
CA SER A 13 12.74 15.81 2.33
C SER A 13 14.17 15.29 2.49
N LYS A 14 14.35 14.11 3.08
CA LYS A 14 15.66 13.47 3.30
C LYS A 14 16.08 12.50 2.19
N ASN A 15 15.13 11.96 1.43
CA ASN A 15 15.37 10.81 0.54
C ASN A 15 14.95 11.07 -0.92
N ASN A 16 14.53 12.29 -1.26
CA ASN A 16 14.19 12.63 -2.64
C ASN A 16 15.38 12.37 -3.60
N PRO A 17 15.20 11.61 -4.69
CA PRO A 17 16.25 11.43 -5.68
C PRO A 17 16.66 12.75 -6.33
N ALA A 18 17.84 12.74 -6.96
CA ALA A 18 18.29 13.89 -7.75
C ALA A 18 17.35 14.07 -8.97
N PRO A 19 16.96 15.30 -9.33
CA PRO A 19 16.01 15.57 -10.43
C PRO A 19 16.45 15.03 -11.81
N GLU A 20 17.74 14.77 -11.97
CA GLU A 20 18.35 14.29 -13.22
C GLU A 20 18.13 12.77 -13.44
N LYS A 21 17.56 12.06 -12.47
CA LYS A 21 17.35 10.61 -12.55
C LYS A 21 16.09 10.27 -13.34
N GLN A 22 16.20 9.30 -14.25
CA GLN A 22 15.10 8.88 -15.14
C GLN A 22 13.88 8.27 -14.40
N TYR A 23 14.09 7.78 -13.18
CA TYR A 23 13.05 7.18 -12.32
C TYR A 23 12.42 8.16 -11.33
N ASP A 24 12.85 9.43 -11.32
CA ASP A 24 12.32 10.47 -10.44
C ASP A 24 10.80 10.58 -10.54
N LYS A 25 10.25 10.50 -11.77
CA LYS A 25 8.80 10.50 -11.99
C LYS A 25 8.09 9.36 -11.25
N GLY A 26 8.55 8.12 -11.39
CA GLY A 26 7.90 6.96 -10.76
C GLY A 26 7.99 7.03 -9.22
N TRP A 27 9.09 7.58 -8.71
CA TRP A 27 9.25 7.86 -7.30
C TRP A 27 8.23 8.92 -6.83
N TRP A 28 8.12 10.05 -7.52
CA TRP A 28 7.15 11.10 -7.19
C TRP A 28 5.71 10.65 -7.35
N ASP A 29 5.36 9.93 -8.42
CA ASP A 29 4.01 9.36 -8.62
C ASP A 29 3.61 8.52 -7.39
N THR A 30 4.54 7.71 -6.87
CA THR A 30 4.35 6.88 -5.66
C THR A 30 4.11 7.75 -4.42
N ILE A 31 4.94 8.77 -4.22
CA ILE A 31 4.84 9.68 -3.07
C ILE A 31 3.54 10.50 -3.11
N GLU A 32 3.21 11.06 -4.26
CA GLU A 32 1.96 11.78 -4.49
C GLU A 32 0.74 10.90 -4.25
N PHE A 33 0.81 9.62 -4.63
CA PHE A 33 -0.28 8.70 -4.33
C PHE A 33 -0.49 8.54 -2.81
N TYR A 34 0.58 8.42 -2.01
CA TYR A 34 0.42 8.38 -0.55
C TYR A 34 -0.22 9.64 0.04
N TYR A 35 0.13 10.83 -0.47
CA TYR A 35 -0.54 12.08 -0.07
C TYR A 35 -2.03 12.06 -0.47
N ARG A 36 -2.34 11.67 -1.71
CA ARG A 36 -3.73 11.51 -2.18
C ARG A 36 -4.53 10.55 -1.31
N LEU A 37 -3.94 9.46 -0.84
CA LEU A 37 -4.59 8.53 0.08
C LEU A 37 -4.90 9.18 1.44
N ALA A 38 -3.95 9.91 2.03
CA ALA A 38 -4.17 10.62 3.29
C ALA A 38 -5.31 11.65 3.17
N ASP A 39 -5.36 12.40 2.06
CA ASP A 39 -6.40 13.40 1.80
C ASP A 39 -7.77 12.78 1.51
N THR A 40 -7.80 11.62 0.85
CA THR A 40 -9.05 10.95 0.43
C THR A 40 -9.79 10.29 1.60
N PHE A 41 -9.08 9.82 2.62
CA PHE A 41 -9.65 9.08 3.74
C PHE A 41 -9.63 9.94 5.02
N PRO A 42 -10.77 10.50 5.47
CA PRO A 42 -10.83 11.33 6.67
C PRO A 42 -10.30 10.61 7.92
N GLY A 43 -9.42 11.29 8.67
CA GLY A 43 -8.78 10.72 9.86
C GLY A 43 -7.65 9.73 9.54
N CYS A 44 -7.28 9.57 8.27
CA CYS A 44 -6.11 8.80 7.87
C CYS A 44 -4.83 9.56 8.18
N ASN A 45 -3.89 8.88 8.84
CA ASN A 45 -2.53 9.38 9.01
C ASN A 45 -1.56 8.45 8.28
N ALA A 46 -0.74 9.03 7.40
CA ALA A 46 0.33 8.33 6.70
C ALA A 46 1.67 8.52 7.42
N SER A 47 2.33 7.41 7.73
CA SER A 47 3.64 7.41 8.39
C SER A 47 4.58 6.39 7.77
N VAL A 48 5.86 6.71 7.70
CA VAL A 48 6.90 5.80 7.22
C VAL A 48 7.38 4.96 8.39
N ILE A 49 7.22 3.64 8.29
CA ILE A 49 7.58 2.68 9.35
C ILE A 49 8.86 1.89 9.06
N SER A 50 9.27 1.85 7.79
CA SER A 50 10.52 1.28 7.29
C SER A 50 10.78 1.75 5.87
N THR A 51 11.93 1.38 5.30
CA THR A 51 12.27 1.61 3.90
C THR A 51 12.59 0.29 3.23
N TYR A 52 12.41 0.22 1.92
CA TYR A 52 12.84 -0.91 1.09
C TYR A 52 13.47 -0.37 -0.19
N THR A 53 14.23 -1.21 -0.88
CA THR A 53 14.81 -0.88 -2.17
C THR A 53 14.14 -1.68 -3.28
N ILE A 54 13.99 -1.05 -4.44
CA ILE A 54 13.66 -1.72 -5.69
C ILE A 54 14.80 -1.53 -6.69
N GLN A 55 14.90 -2.44 -7.65
CA GLN A 55 15.84 -2.31 -8.76
C GLN A 55 15.13 -1.58 -9.89
N THR A 56 15.67 -0.45 -10.35
CA THR A 56 15.09 0.28 -11.48
C THR A 56 15.33 -0.47 -12.80
N PRO A 57 14.51 -0.22 -13.84
CA PRO A 57 14.85 -0.64 -15.20
C PRO A 57 16.23 -0.06 -15.62
N PRO A 58 16.91 -0.66 -16.61
CA PRO A 58 18.26 -0.26 -17.01
C PRO A 58 18.43 1.26 -17.31
N PRO A 59 19.52 1.90 -16.84
CA PRO A 59 20.58 1.35 -16.01
C PRO A 59 20.06 0.97 -14.61
N CYS A 60 20.38 -0.25 -14.16
CA CYS A 60 19.87 -0.77 -12.89
C CYS A 60 20.49 0.00 -11.73
N GLU A 61 19.67 0.75 -11.03
CA GLU A 61 20.03 1.44 -9.80
C GLU A 61 19.12 0.96 -8.66
N GLU A 62 19.66 0.99 -7.43
CA GLU A 62 18.84 0.77 -6.25
C GLU A 62 18.10 2.05 -5.90
N LEU A 63 16.77 1.99 -5.96
CA LEU A 63 15.91 3.09 -5.57
C LEU A 63 15.28 2.82 -4.21
N LEU A 64 15.48 3.75 -3.28
CA LEU A 64 14.91 3.70 -1.95
C LEU A 64 13.46 4.20 -1.94
N LEU A 65 12.55 3.40 -1.38
CA LEU A 65 11.14 3.70 -1.24
C LEU A 65 10.65 3.53 0.19
N PRO A 66 9.62 4.30 0.60
CA PRO A 66 9.08 4.22 1.95
C PRO A 66 8.06 3.08 2.05
N THR A 67 8.13 2.32 3.13
CA THR A 67 7.01 1.48 3.59
C THR A 67 6.06 2.37 4.40
N VAL A 68 4.88 2.63 3.86
CA VAL A 68 3.93 3.57 4.45
C VAL A 68 2.84 2.82 5.19
N LEU A 69 2.66 3.16 6.47
CA LEU A 69 1.53 2.77 7.28
C LEU A 69 0.45 3.84 7.21
N LEU A 70 -0.72 3.43 6.75
CA LEU A 70 -1.96 4.19 6.82
C LEU A 70 -2.81 3.70 7.99
N HIS A 71 -3.16 4.60 8.89
CA HIS A 71 -4.11 4.33 9.95
C HIS A 71 -5.51 4.74 9.53
N LEU A 72 -6.37 3.79 9.18
CA LEU A 72 -7.79 4.01 8.96
C LEU A 72 -8.59 3.70 10.24
N PRO A 73 -9.80 4.26 10.41
CA PRO A 73 -10.63 3.94 11.57
C PRO A 73 -10.97 2.45 11.73
N ALA A 74 -11.03 1.69 10.63
CA ALA A 74 -11.41 0.28 10.64
C ALA A 74 -10.23 -0.69 10.40
N ALA A 75 -9.06 -0.18 10.05
CA ALA A 75 -7.90 -1.00 9.67
C ALA A 75 -6.60 -0.21 9.75
N ALA A 76 -5.50 -0.90 9.95
CA ALA A 76 -4.16 -0.39 9.71
C ALA A 76 -3.60 -1.10 8.47
N VAL A 77 -3.09 -0.32 7.51
CA VAL A 77 -2.65 -0.83 6.21
C VAL A 77 -1.24 -0.37 5.92
N VAL A 78 -0.35 -1.33 5.70
CA VAL A 78 1.00 -1.07 5.20
C VAL A 78 1.02 -1.23 3.69
N LEU A 79 1.64 -0.27 3.02
CA LEU A 79 1.75 -0.18 1.56
C LEU A 79 3.22 -0.17 1.13
N GLN A 80 3.50 -0.93 0.07
CA GLN A 80 4.73 -0.86 -0.71
C GLN A 80 4.36 -0.88 -2.20
N HIS A 81 4.92 0.03 -2.98
CA HIS A 81 4.81 0.07 -4.44
C HIS A 81 6.07 -0.49 -5.10
N ASP A 82 5.89 -1.37 -6.08
CA ASP A 82 6.96 -1.77 -6.98
C ASP A 82 6.55 -1.41 -8.41
N PHE A 83 7.07 -0.27 -8.89
CA PHE A 83 6.73 0.29 -10.21
C PHE A 83 7.73 -0.05 -11.31
N ALA A 84 8.86 -0.67 -10.96
CA ALA A 84 9.88 -1.10 -11.92
C ALA A 84 9.49 -2.35 -12.74
N PRO A 85 8.81 -3.39 -12.20
CA PRO A 85 8.26 -4.43 -13.03
C PRO A 85 7.10 -3.88 -13.87
N LEU A 86 6.99 -4.35 -15.10
CA LEU A 86 5.83 -4.12 -15.94
C LEU A 86 5.05 -5.44 -16.05
N PRO A 87 3.81 -5.52 -15.53
CA PRO A 87 3.03 -4.45 -14.91
C PRO A 87 3.47 -4.11 -13.47
N PRO A 88 3.25 -2.85 -13.01
CA PRO A 88 3.51 -2.45 -11.63
C PRO A 88 2.55 -3.17 -10.67
N PHE A 89 2.94 -3.26 -9.40
CA PHE A 89 2.07 -3.82 -8.37
C PHE A 89 2.25 -3.14 -7.02
N TRP A 90 1.23 -3.26 -6.19
CA TRP A 90 1.25 -2.87 -4.80
C TRP A 90 1.24 -4.10 -3.91
N THR A 91 2.08 -4.12 -2.89
CA THR A 91 2.03 -5.09 -1.79
C THR A 91 1.39 -4.43 -0.59
N LEU A 92 0.37 -5.08 -0.04
CA LEU A 92 -0.39 -4.59 1.09
C LEU A 92 -0.28 -5.59 2.24
N ALA A 93 -0.08 -5.08 3.46
CA ALA A 93 -0.30 -5.84 4.68
C ALA A 93 -1.39 -5.15 5.50
N ILE A 94 -2.41 -5.91 5.89
CA ILE A 94 -3.63 -5.37 6.47
C ILE A 94 -3.82 -5.98 7.85
N GLU A 95 -4.09 -5.12 8.83
CA GLU A 95 -4.61 -5.51 10.13
C GLU A 95 -5.95 -4.81 10.34
N ARG A 96 -7.02 -5.60 10.43
CA ARG A 96 -8.38 -5.09 10.57
C ARG A 96 -8.80 -5.03 12.03
N GLN A 97 -9.49 -3.95 12.38
CA GLN A 97 -10.11 -3.78 13.69
C GLN A 97 -11.50 -4.42 13.76
N THR A 98 -12.10 -4.75 12.62
CA THR A 98 -13.44 -5.34 12.51
C THR A 98 -13.39 -6.79 12.06
N SER A 99 -14.37 -7.59 12.48
CA SER A 99 -14.55 -8.99 12.04
C SER A 99 -15.57 -9.17 10.91
N SER A 100 -16.10 -8.08 10.37
CA SER A 100 -17.10 -8.15 9.29
C SER A 100 -16.54 -8.88 8.06
N PRO A 101 -17.34 -9.65 7.32
CA PRO A 101 -16.91 -10.18 6.03
C PRO A 101 -16.53 -9.04 5.08
N ILE A 102 -15.51 -9.27 4.25
CA ILE A 102 -15.09 -8.34 3.20
C ILE A 102 -15.16 -9.07 1.88
N ASP A 103 -15.88 -8.48 0.94
CA ASP A 103 -15.84 -8.89 -0.45
C ASP A 103 -14.71 -8.10 -1.14
N VAL A 104 -13.77 -8.83 -1.74
CA VAL A 104 -12.63 -8.24 -2.45
C VAL A 104 -12.97 -7.90 -3.89
N PHE A 105 -14.17 -8.24 -4.39
CA PHE A 105 -14.64 -7.90 -5.74
C PHE A 105 -13.64 -8.18 -6.87
N GLY A 106 -12.87 -9.28 -6.77
CA GLY A 106 -11.86 -9.65 -7.76
C GLY A 106 -10.60 -8.77 -7.76
N LEU A 107 -10.39 -7.91 -6.76
CA LEU A 107 -9.19 -7.09 -6.63
C LEU A 107 -7.91 -7.93 -6.49
N PHE A 108 -8.04 -9.11 -5.89
CA PHE A 108 -7.00 -10.12 -5.77
C PHE A 108 -7.64 -11.47 -5.39
N GLU A 109 -6.90 -12.55 -5.60
CA GLU A 109 -7.30 -13.89 -5.17
C GLU A 109 -7.05 -14.08 -3.66
N PRO A 110 -8.08 -14.35 -2.82
CA PRO A 110 -7.91 -14.41 -1.36
C PRO A 110 -6.93 -15.49 -0.86
N GLY A 111 -6.73 -16.54 -1.66
CA GLY A 111 -5.80 -17.63 -1.38
C GLY A 111 -4.39 -17.42 -1.94
N ALA A 112 -4.15 -16.37 -2.73
CA ALA A 112 -2.86 -16.14 -3.35
C ALA A 112 -1.79 -15.79 -2.31
N ILE A 113 -0.66 -16.48 -2.42
CA ILE A 113 0.51 -16.23 -1.57
C ILE A 113 1.27 -15.06 -2.18
N THR A 114 1.52 -14.01 -1.37
CA THR A 114 2.41 -12.92 -1.77
C THR A 114 3.82 -13.49 -1.98
N PRO A 115 4.49 -13.23 -3.12
CA PRO A 115 5.83 -13.75 -3.39
C PRO A 115 6.79 -13.47 -2.22
N ASN A 116 7.56 -14.49 -1.83
CA ASN A 116 8.39 -14.42 -0.63
C ASN A 116 9.35 -13.22 -0.63
N ARG A 117 9.92 -12.87 -1.80
CA ARG A 117 10.78 -11.67 -1.95
C ARG A 117 10.06 -10.36 -1.59
N ASN A 118 8.78 -10.24 -1.89
CA ASN A 118 7.99 -9.04 -1.60
C ASN A 118 7.58 -9.03 -0.12
N LEU A 119 7.16 -10.19 0.40
CA LEU A 119 6.85 -10.36 1.81
C LEU A 119 8.07 -10.09 2.71
N ALA A 120 9.28 -10.47 2.25
CA ALA A 120 10.52 -10.22 2.96
C ALA A 120 10.91 -8.74 3.03
N ARG A 121 10.38 -7.88 2.15
CA ARG A 121 10.56 -6.42 2.23
C ARG A 121 9.68 -5.77 3.29
N LEU A 122 8.59 -6.43 3.71
CA LEU A 122 7.75 -5.94 4.80
C LEU A 122 8.46 -6.14 6.15
N PRO A 123 8.20 -5.25 7.14
CA PRO A 123 8.62 -5.49 8.51
C PRO A 123 8.07 -6.81 9.03
N ASN A 124 8.85 -7.53 9.86
CA ASN A 124 8.46 -8.85 10.39
C ASN A 124 7.07 -8.85 11.06
N THR A 125 6.69 -7.77 11.73
CA THR A 125 5.39 -7.63 12.40
C THR A 125 4.20 -7.52 11.46
N TRP A 126 4.46 -7.29 10.16
CA TRP A 126 3.47 -7.11 9.10
C TRP A 126 3.52 -8.22 8.05
N ARG A 127 4.26 -9.31 8.29
CA ARG A 127 4.31 -10.47 7.39
C ARG A 127 3.21 -11.44 7.74
N PHE A 128 2.05 -11.25 7.13
CA PHE A 128 0.87 -12.07 7.38
C PHE A 128 0.65 -13.13 6.30
N GLN A 129 -0.21 -14.11 6.61
CA GLN A 129 -0.65 -15.13 5.66
C GLN A 129 -1.66 -14.54 4.65
N PRO A 130 -2.05 -15.27 3.60
CA PRO A 130 -3.12 -14.85 2.70
C PRO A 130 -4.47 -14.68 3.42
N MET A 131 -5.35 -13.86 2.85
CA MET A 131 -6.67 -13.54 3.42
C MET A 131 -7.52 -14.78 3.72
N ALA A 132 -7.44 -15.81 2.88
CA ALA A 132 -8.19 -17.06 3.08
C ALA A 132 -7.81 -17.81 4.37
N LYS A 133 -6.62 -17.56 4.93
CA LYS A 133 -6.15 -18.15 6.19
C LYS A 133 -6.49 -17.29 7.40
N ASP A 134 -6.32 -15.98 7.28
CA ASP A 134 -6.67 -15.01 8.32
C ASP A 134 -7.28 -13.74 7.69
N PRO A 135 -8.62 -13.60 7.69
CA PRO A 135 -9.29 -12.45 7.10
C PRO A 135 -9.19 -11.17 7.97
N LYS A 136 -8.59 -11.24 9.17
CA LYS A 136 -8.30 -10.07 10.02
C LYS A 136 -6.89 -9.55 9.79
N ARG A 137 -5.92 -10.43 9.54
CA ARG A 137 -4.52 -10.07 9.31
C ARG A 137 -3.98 -10.78 8.09
N PHE A 138 -3.76 -10.05 7.00
CA PHE A 138 -3.31 -10.68 5.77
C PHE A 138 -2.44 -9.79 4.90
N CYS A 139 -1.67 -10.45 4.03
CA CYS A 139 -0.94 -9.81 2.95
C CYS A 139 -1.58 -10.14 1.61
N CYS A 140 -1.64 -9.17 0.72
CA CYS A 140 -2.06 -9.36 -0.67
C CYS A 140 -1.26 -8.48 -1.62
N GLN A 141 -1.43 -8.74 -2.91
CA GLN A 141 -0.96 -7.87 -3.97
C GLN A 141 -2.12 -7.43 -4.83
N VAL A 142 -2.09 -6.17 -5.25
CA VAL A 142 -3.03 -5.62 -6.23
C VAL A 142 -2.26 -4.92 -7.35
N GLY A 143 -2.92 -4.68 -8.48
CA GLY A 143 -2.27 -4.13 -9.67
C GLY A 143 -1.87 -2.67 -9.51
N ASP A 144 -2.83 -1.75 -9.52
CA ASP A 144 -2.56 -0.31 -9.63
C ASP A 144 -3.17 0.52 -8.48
N GLU A 145 -3.00 1.83 -8.58
CA GLU A 145 -3.56 2.82 -7.66
C GLU A 145 -5.08 2.70 -7.50
N PHE A 146 -5.81 2.38 -8.58
CA PHE A 146 -7.27 2.22 -8.53
C PHE A 146 -7.65 1.01 -7.67
N HIS A 147 -6.92 -0.10 -7.77
CA HIS A 147 -7.17 -1.26 -6.92
C HIS A 147 -6.89 -0.95 -5.46
N VAL A 148 -5.81 -0.23 -5.15
CA VAL A 148 -5.51 0.21 -3.77
C VAL A 148 -6.62 1.12 -3.24
N LEU A 149 -7.02 2.14 -3.99
CA LEU A 149 -8.10 3.06 -3.60
C LEU A 149 -9.40 2.30 -3.34
N THR A 150 -9.81 1.44 -4.27
CA THR A 150 -11.04 0.64 -4.15
C THR A 150 -10.97 -0.24 -2.91
N PHE A 151 -9.83 -0.86 -2.65
CA PHE A 151 -9.66 -1.73 -1.50
C PHE A 151 -9.75 -0.96 -0.17
N LEU A 152 -9.03 0.16 -0.03
CA LEU A 152 -9.11 1.01 1.17
C LEU A 152 -10.53 1.57 1.37
N TRP A 153 -11.23 1.85 0.28
CA TRP A 153 -12.62 2.28 0.29
C TRP A 153 -13.54 1.16 0.82
N ILE A 154 -13.35 -0.09 0.39
CA ILE A 154 -14.07 -1.26 0.93
C ILE A 154 -13.76 -1.43 2.43
N LEU A 155 -12.48 -1.34 2.83
CA LEU A 155 -12.07 -1.47 4.23
C LEU A 155 -12.72 -0.40 5.12
N SER A 156 -12.82 0.84 4.64
CA SER A 156 -13.33 1.97 5.42
C SER A 156 -14.86 2.04 5.49
N ARG A 157 -15.57 1.59 4.45
CA ARG A 157 -17.04 1.80 4.33
C ARG A 157 -17.86 0.51 4.25
N GLY A 158 -17.23 -0.65 4.13
CA GLY A 158 -17.88 -1.97 4.14
C GLY A 158 -18.77 -2.30 2.94
N LYS A 159 -19.17 -1.33 2.08
CA LYS A 159 -19.92 -1.57 0.84
C LYS A 159 -19.60 -0.51 -0.22
N PRO A 160 -19.10 -0.84 -1.44
CA PRO A 160 -18.86 0.12 -2.54
C PRO A 160 -20.01 1.12 -2.70
N PRO A 161 -19.79 2.34 -3.24
CA PRO A 161 -20.88 3.26 -3.50
C PRO A 161 -21.72 2.59 -4.59
N THR A 162 -22.77 1.89 -4.17
CA THR A 162 -23.79 1.43 -5.09
C THR A 162 -24.42 2.70 -5.64
N LEU A 163 -24.28 2.91 -6.95
CA LEU A 163 -25.06 3.87 -7.71
C LEU A 163 -26.49 3.83 -7.15
N ARG A 164 -26.90 4.92 -6.48
CA ARG A 164 -28.27 5.06 -5.97
C ARG A 164 -29.20 4.79 -7.16
N ARG A 165 -29.76 3.59 -7.23
CA ARG A 165 -30.95 3.34 -8.05
C ARG A 165 -31.99 4.31 -7.52
N LYS A 166 -32.27 5.38 -8.28
CA LYS A 166 -33.45 6.21 -8.08
C LYS A 166 -34.63 5.25 -8.02
N ARG A 167 -35.23 5.10 -6.83
CA ARG A 167 -36.58 4.54 -6.72
C ARG A 167 -37.47 5.49 -7.53
N ARG A 168 -37.99 5.00 -8.64
CA ARG A 168 -39.22 5.53 -9.25
C ARG A 168 -40.38 4.93 -8.49
#